data_AF-A0A1Z8KR55-F1
#
_entry.id   AF-A0A1Z8KR55-F1
#
_cell.length_a   1.000
_cell.length_b   1.000
_cell.length_c   1.000
_cell.angle_alpha   90.00
_cell.angle_beta   90.00
_cell.angle_gamma   90.00
#
_symmetry.space_group_name_H-M   'P 1'
#
loop_
_entity.id
_entity.type
_entity.pdbx_description
1 polymer ?
#
loop_
_entity_poly.entity_id
_entity_poly.type
_entity_poly.pdbx_seq_one_letter_code
_entity_poly.pdbx_strand_id
1 'polypeptide(L)'
;MFSRFLKQKSSKTLSVEIMGVIAGTRSLGDPEKRRGSDPNRAADKLLRQIDTTLEREGYTTEPDIKRFLEMSKYGLRSLASIPSSIGEDIRLKNPEHGTDPLVRLRRANPEWLRKLQAFQGSMKPEAEAVFERHFSREADQRIRDARMQALDDLSRKEPKVELQIKLNG
;
A
#
# COMPACT_ATOMS: atom_id res chain seq x y z
N MET A 1 -26.34 -6.40 11.96
CA MET A 1 -26.38 -5.45 10.82
C MET A 1 -25.34 -4.31 10.90
N PHE A 2 -24.44 -4.26 11.91
CA PHE A 2 -23.48 -3.16 12.09
C PHE A 2 -22.12 -3.32 11.37
N SER A 3 -21.85 -4.45 10.70
CA SER A 3 -20.58 -4.65 9.95
C SER A 3 -20.49 -3.87 8.63
N ARG A 4 -21.61 -3.30 8.16
CA ARG A 4 -21.63 -2.42 6.97
C ARG A 4 -20.98 -1.05 7.20
N PHE A 5 -20.67 -0.71 8.45
CA PHE A 5 -19.89 0.47 8.83
C PHE A 5 -18.41 0.16 9.11
N LEU A 6 -17.84 -0.86 8.45
CA LEU A 6 -16.39 -0.94 8.26
C LEU A 6 -15.95 0.41 7.66
N LYS A 7 -15.35 1.28 8.49
CA LYS A 7 -14.98 2.67 8.18
C LYS A 7 -14.52 2.77 6.72
N GLN A 8 -15.41 3.28 5.86
CA GLN A 8 -15.05 3.47 4.47
C GLN A 8 -13.94 4.51 4.42
N LYS A 9 -12.86 4.22 3.67
CA LYS A 9 -11.71 5.13 3.60
C LYS A 9 -12.11 6.44 2.92
N SER A 10 -11.57 7.55 3.37
CA SER A 10 -11.65 8.82 2.63
C SER A 10 -10.75 8.78 1.39
N SER A 11 -10.96 9.69 0.45
CA SER A 11 -10.09 9.94 -0.71
C SER A 11 -8.63 10.13 -0.30
N LYS A 12 -8.36 10.89 0.76
CA LYS A 12 -7.00 11.09 1.31
C LYS A 12 -6.36 9.80 1.81
N THR A 13 -7.07 9.02 2.64
CA THR A 13 -6.53 7.76 3.16
C THR A 13 -6.28 6.75 2.04
N LEU A 14 -7.19 6.67 1.08
CA LEU A 14 -7.05 5.79 -0.08
C LEU A 14 -5.87 6.20 -0.96
N SER A 15 -5.64 7.51 -1.12
CA SER A 15 -4.52 8.03 -1.89
C SER A 15 -3.18 7.63 -1.28
N VAL A 16 -3.02 7.81 0.04
CA VAL A 16 -1.81 7.38 0.77
C VAL A 16 -1.58 5.87 0.64
N GLU A 17 -2.64 5.07 0.67
CA GLU A 17 -2.53 3.62 0.47
C GLU A 17 -2.00 3.25 -0.91
N ILE A 18 -2.49 3.91 -1.96
CA ILE A 18 -2.04 3.70 -3.34
C ILE A 18 -0.62 4.22 -3.53
N MET A 19 -0.28 5.39 -2.96
CA MET A 19 1.10 5.90 -2.92
C MET A 19 2.05 4.89 -2.27
N GLY A 20 1.62 4.23 -1.20
CA GLY A 20 2.41 3.16 -0.57
C GLY A 20 2.66 1.97 -1.50
N VAL A 21 1.69 1.61 -2.33
CA VAL A 21 1.88 0.56 -3.36
C VAL A 21 2.85 1.03 -4.45
N ILE A 22 2.72 2.28 -4.90
CA ILE A 22 3.59 2.90 -5.90
C ILE A 22 5.05 2.97 -5.40
N ALA A 23 5.24 3.37 -4.15
CA ALA A 23 6.54 3.44 -3.50
C ALA A 23 7.12 2.06 -3.11
N GLY A 24 6.32 0.99 -3.22
CA GLY A 24 6.71 -0.36 -2.79
C GLY A 24 6.75 -0.56 -1.27
N THR A 25 6.34 0.45 -0.48
CA THR A 25 6.25 0.35 0.99
C THR A 25 5.03 -0.44 1.45
N ARG A 26 4.04 -0.60 0.57
CA ARG A 26 2.86 -1.45 0.78
C ARG A 26 2.78 -2.53 -0.29
N SER A 27 2.72 -3.79 0.15
CA SER A 27 2.54 -4.93 -0.74
C SER A 27 1.05 -5.12 -1.10
N LEU A 28 0.76 -5.45 -2.35
CA LEU A 28 -0.55 -6.00 -2.79
C LEU A 28 -0.72 -7.47 -2.37
N GLY A 29 0.32 -8.08 -1.80
CA GLY A 29 0.39 -9.50 -1.49
C GLY A 29 1.57 -10.15 -2.19
N ASP A 30 1.82 -11.39 -1.81
CA ASP A 30 2.88 -12.22 -2.37
C ASP A 30 2.29 -13.12 -3.48
N PRO A 31 2.73 -12.98 -4.74
CA PRO A 31 2.25 -13.81 -5.84
C PRO A 31 2.63 -15.29 -5.72
N GLU A 32 3.63 -15.65 -4.91
CA GLU A 32 4.11 -17.03 -4.78
C GLU A 32 3.38 -17.81 -3.67
N LYS A 33 2.66 -17.13 -2.79
CA LYS A 33 1.95 -17.75 -1.66
C LYS A 33 0.62 -18.38 -2.07
N ARG A 34 0.34 -19.57 -1.52
CA ARG A 34 -0.87 -20.37 -1.77
C ARG A 34 -2.13 -19.88 -1.02
N ARG A 35 -1.99 -19.22 0.13
CA ARG A 35 -3.12 -18.86 1.01
C ARG A 35 -2.99 -17.43 1.53
N GLY A 36 -4.09 -16.68 1.48
CA GLY A 36 -4.24 -15.38 2.12
C GLY A 36 -3.71 -14.17 1.34
N SER A 37 -2.80 -14.34 0.38
CA SER A 37 -2.41 -13.28 -0.55
C SER A 37 -2.88 -13.59 -1.96
N ASP A 38 -3.74 -12.71 -2.47
CA ASP A 38 -4.18 -12.72 -3.86
C ASP A 38 -3.95 -11.30 -4.40
N PRO A 39 -2.77 -11.05 -5.01
CA PRO A 39 -2.42 -9.72 -5.51
C PRO A 39 -3.42 -9.17 -6.53
N ASN A 40 -4.03 -10.02 -7.36
CA ASN A 40 -5.09 -9.63 -8.28
C ASN A 40 -6.30 -9.09 -7.53
N ARG A 41 -6.75 -9.83 -6.52
CA ARG A 41 -7.90 -9.44 -5.70
C ARG A 41 -7.61 -8.20 -4.88
N ALA A 42 -6.38 -8.00 -4.42
CA ALA A 42 -5.97 -6.78 -3.74
C ALA A 42 -6.02 -5.56 -4.68
N ALA A 43 -5.52 -5.70 -5.91
CA ALA A 43 -5.62 -4.67 -6.93
C ALA A 43 -7.08 -4.35 -7.29
N ASP A 44 -7.91 -5.37 -7.52
CA ASP A 44 -9.35 -5.21 -7.79
C ASP A 44 -10.08 -4.55 -6.61
N LYS A 45 -9.73 -4.91 -5.37
CA LYS A 45 -10.29 -4.29 -4.17
C LYS A 45 -9.95 -2.80 -4.12
N LEU A 46 -8.72 -2.40 -4.42
CA LEU A 46 -8.35 -0.98 -4.48
C LEU A 46 -9.09 -0.26 -5.60
N LEU A 47 -9.23 -0.88 -6.78
CA LEU A 47 -10.00 -0.33 -7.90
C LEU A 47 -11.45 -0.02 -7.50
N ARG A 48 -12.15 -0.99 -6.88
CA ARG A 48 -13.52 -0.79 -6.39
C ARG A 48 -13.60 0.28 -5.29
N GLN A 49 -12.58 0.36 -4.44
CA GLN A 49 -12.50 1.40 -3.42
C GLN A 49 -12.34 2.79 -4.04
N ILE A 50 -11.59 2.93 -5.14
CA ILE A 50 -11.51 4.19 -5.88
C ILE A 50 -12.88 4.57 -6.44
N ASP A 51 -13.54 3.65 -7.14
CA ASP A 51 -14.86 3.92 -7.73
C ASP A 51 -15.88 4.36 -6.68
N THR A 52 -15.98 3.61 -5.57
CA THR A 52 -16.90 3.93 -4.47
C THR A 52 -16.57 5.28 -3.82
N THR A 53 -15.28 5.57 -3.61
CA THR A 53 -14.86 6.83 -2.98
C THR A 53 -15.09 8.03 -3.89
N LEU A 54 -14.84 7.91 -5.19
CA LEU A 54 -15.08 8.99 -6.16
C LEU A 54 -16.58 9.23 -6.40
N GLU A 55 -17.41 8.20 -6.37
CA GLU A 55 -18.88 8.38 -6.41
C GLU A 55 -19.38 9.12 -5.17
N ARG A 56 -18.82 8.82 -3.99
CA ARG A 56 -19.24 9.42 -2.72
C ARG A 56 -18.70 10.83 -2.50
N GLU A 57 -17.41 11.04 -2.72
CA GLU A 57 -16.69 12.28 -2.39
C GLU A 57 -16.34 13.11 -3.64
N GLY A 58 -16.76 12.71 -4.84
CA GLY A 58 -16.23 13.26 -6.09
C GLY A 58 -16.39 14.76 -6.31
N TYR A 59 -17.30 15.41 -5.57
CA TYR A 59 -17.51 16.86 -5.56
C TYR A 59 -16.73 17.59 -4.47
N THR A 60 -16.36 16.90 -3.39
CA THR A 60 -15.64 17.47 -2.23
C THR A 60 -14.16 17.09 -2.21
N THR A 61 -13.75 16.15 -3.06
CA THR A 61 -12.36 15.69 -3.19
C THR A 61 -11.53 16.75 -3.90
N GLU A 62 -10.33 17.03 -3.38
CA GLU A 62 -9.40 17.94 -4.03
C GLU A 62 -9.07 17.49 -5.48
N PRO A 63 -9.04 18.40 -6.47
CA PRO A 63 -8.88 18.04 -7.88
C PRO A 63 -7.65 17.17 -8.18
N ASP A 64 -6.52 17.47 -7.53
CA ASP A 64 -5.27 16.71 -7.69
C ASP A 64 -5.40 15.28 -7.16
N ILE A 65 -6.04 15.11 -6.00
CA ILE A 65 -6.32 13.79 -5.42
C ILE A 65 -7.27 13.00 -6.32
N LYS A 66 -8.33 13.65 -6.81
CA LYS A 66 -9.30 13.03 -7.73
C LYS A 66 -8.60 12.53 -8.99
N ARG A 67 -7.80 13.38 -9.63
CA ARG A 67 -7.02 13.03 -10.83
C ARG A 67 -6.07 11.88 -10.55
N PHE A 68 -5.33 11.91 -9.43
CA PHE A 68 -4.42 10.84 -9.05
C PHE A 68 -5.14 9.49 -8.87
N LEU A 69 -6.29 9.50 -8.19
CA LEU A 69 -7.12 8.30 -8.01
C LEU A 69 -7.62 7.79 -9.35
N GLU A 70 -8.10 8.66 -10.24
CA GLU A 70 -8.55 8.28 -11.58
C GLU A 70 -7.43 7.68 -12.44
N MET A 71 -6.25 8.29 -12.44
CA MET A 71 -5.07 7.76 -13.14
C MET A 71 -4.64 6.39 -12.58
N SER A 72 -4.70 6.22 -11.25
CA SER A 72 -4.34 4.96 -10.59
C SER A 72 -5.23 3.79 -11.00
N LYS A 73 -6.48 4.05 -11.41
CA LYS A 73 -7.42 3.01 -11.89
C LYS A 73 -6.85 2.23 -13.07
N TYR A 74 -6.17 2.89 -14.01
CA TYR A 74 -5.65 2.22 -15.21
C TYR A 74 -4.61 1.16 -14.87
N GLY A 75 -3.65 1.50 -14.00
CA GLY A 75 -2.63 0.56 -13.53
C GLY A 75 -3.22 -0.58 -12.71
N LEU A 76 -4.10 -0.26 -11.75
CA LEU A 76 -4.75 -1.26 -10.90
C LEU A 76 -5.64 -2.22 -11.70
N ARG A 77 -6.36 -1.71 -12.71
CA ARG A 77 -7.17 -2.53 -13.62
C ARG A 77 -6.30 -3.51 -14.40
N SER A 78 -5.16 -3.06 -14.93
CA SER A 78 -4.21 -3.93 -15.62
C SER A 78 -3.64 -5.02 -14.70
N LEU A 79 -3.38 -4.69 -13.43
CA LEU A 79 -2.88 -5.65 -12.43
C LEU A 79 -3.95 -6.65 -11.98
N ALA A 80 -5.21 -6.23 -11.94
CA ALA A 80 -6.34 -7.10 -11.60
C ALA A 80 -6.61 -8.13 -12.72
N SER A 81 -6.45 -7.74 -13.99
CA SER A 81 -6.81 -8.58 -15.15
C SER A 81 -5.77 -9.65 -15.52
N ILE A 82 -4.51 -9.48 -15.13
CA ILE A 82 -3.41 -10.41 -15.50
C ILE A 82 -3.12 -11.31 -14.30
N PRO A 83 -3.13 -12.65 -14.41
CA PRO A 83 -2.82 -13.52 -13.27
C PRO A 83 -1.49 -13.17 -12.63
N SER A 84 -1.46 -12.91 -11.32
CA SER A 84 -0.24 -12.56 -10.58
C SER A 84 0.71 -13.73 -10.37
N SER A 85 0.21 -14.95 -10.54
CA SER A 85 0.98 -16.19 -10.41
C SER A 85 0.73 -17.11 -11.60
N ILE A 86 1.77 -17.83 -11.98
CA ILE A 86 1.73 -18.96 -12.91
C ILE A 86 2.01 -20.23 -12.09
N GLY A 87 1.35 -21.33 -12.43
CA GLY A 87 1.51 -22.60 -11.71
C GLY A 87 1.90 -23.73 -12.66
N GLU A 88 2.89 -24.53 -12.24
CA GLU A 88 3.15 -25.84 -12.82
C GLU A 88 2.75 -26.93 -11.81
N ASP A 89 2.04 -27.94 -12.31
CA ASP A 89 1.69 -29.13 -11.56
C ASP A 89 2.89 -30.08 -11.60
N ILE A 90 3.76 -30.02 -10.60
CA ILE A 90 4.89 -30.94 -10.50
C ILE A 90 4.45 -32.15 -9.68
N ARG A 91 4.49 -33.33 -10.31
CA ARG A 91 4.42 -34.60 -9.60
C ARG A 91 5.77 -34.86 -8.97
N LEU A 92 5.84 -34.85 -7.64
CA LEU A 92 6.99 -35.40 -6.94
C LEU A 92 6.90 -36.92 -7.03
N LYS A 93 7.78 -37.55 -7.80
CA LYS A 93 7.92 -39.02 -7.79
C LYS A 93 8.43 -39.44 -6.42
N ASN A 94 7.61 -40.09 -5.62
CA ASN A 94 8.06 -40.75 -4.40
C ASN A 94 8.03 -42.27 -4.64
N PRO A 95 9.19 -42.97 -4.70
CA PRO A 95 9.21 -44.40 -5.03
C PRO A 95 8.60 -45.30 -3.97
N GLU A 96 8.42 -44.82 -2.73
CA GLU A 96 8.21 -45.72 -1.59
C GLU A 96 6.77 -45.83 -1.10
N HIS A 97 5.89 -44.85 -1.32
CA HIS A 97 4.53 -44.87 -0.75
C HIS A 97 3.53 -44.38 -1.79
N GLY A 98 2.51 -45.20 -2.07
CA GLY A 98 1.51 -44.98 -3.12
C GLY A 98 0.87 -43.59 -3.05
N THR A 99 0.69 -43.00 -4.24
CA THR A 99 0.26 -41.62 -4.57
C THR A 99 1.32 -40.52 -4.42
N ASP A 100 1.94 -40.19 -5.55
CA ASP A 100 2.74 -38.97 -5.74
C ASP A 100 1.91 -37.72 -5.40
N PRO A 101 2.30 -36.89 -4.42
CA PRO A 101 1.61 -35.63 -4.18
C PRO A 101 1.86 -34.68 -5.35
N LEU A 102 0.77 -34.20 -5.96
CA LEU A 102 0.78 -33.10 -6.91
C LEU A 102 1.14 -31.80 -6.18
N VAL A 103 2.40 -31.40 -6.26
CA VAL A 103 2.89 -30.13 -5.73
C VAL A 103 2.78 -29.08 -6.82
N ARG A 104 1.74 -28.24 -6.72
CA ARG A 104 1.67 -27.00 -7.52
C ARG A 104 2.73 -26.03 -7.04
N LEU A 105 3.84 -25.89 -7.78
CA LEU A 105 4.76 -24.77 -7.60
C LEU A 105 4.14 -23.55 -8.27
N ARG A 106 3.80 -22.54 -7.48
CA ARG A 106 3.43 -21.22 -8.00
C ARG A 106 4.69 -20.38 -8.12
N ARG A 107 4.87 -19.75 -9.27
CA ARG A 107 5.89 -18.72 -9.50
C ARG A 107 5.17 -17.42 -9.78
N ALA A 108 5.79 -16.30 -9.41
CA ALA A 108 5.27 -15.00 -9.80
C ALA A 108 5.18 -14.91 -11.33
N ASN A 109 4.07 -14.37 -11.85
CA ASN A 109 3.95 -14.14 -13.28
C ASN A 109 4.88 -12.97 -13.68
N PRO A 110 5.88 -13.19 -14.56
CA PRO A 110 6.79 -12.12 -14.98
C PRO A 110 6.08 -10.94 -15.66
N GLU A 111 5.01 -11.21 -16.39
CA GLU A 111 4.21 -10.15 -17.02
C GLU A 111 3.55 -9.25 -15.97
N TRP A 112 2.97 -9.87 -14.94
CA TRP A 112 2.34 -9.14 -13.84
C TRP A 112 3.35 -8.26 -13.10
N LEU A 113 4.54 -8.80 -12.80
CA LEU A 113 5.62 -8.04 -12.18
C LEU A 113 6.07 -6.86 -13.05
N ARG A 114 6.21 -7.04 -14.36
CA ARG A 114 6.54 -5.94 -15.29
C ARG A 114 5.46 -4.87 -15.28
N LYS A 115 4.18 -5.25 -15.26
CA LYS A 115 3.07 -4.29 -15.17
C LYS A 115 3.06 -3.55 -13.83
N LEU A 116 3.42 -4.21 -12.74
CA LEU A 116 3.55 -3.57 -11.43
C LEU A 116 4.67 -2.54 -11.45
N GLN A 117 5.85 -2.90 -11.96
CA GLN A 117 6.97 -1.98 -12.09
C GLN A 117 6.65 -0.79 -13.02
N ALA A 118 5.97 -1.04 -14.14
CA ALA A 118 5.54 0.03 -15.04
C ALA A 118 4.52 0.97 -14.38
N PHE A 119 3.57 0.43 -13.62
CA PHE A 119 2.63 1.21 -12.83
C PHE A 119 3.35 2.07 -11.77
N GLN A 120 4.26 1.45 -11.00
CA GLN A 120 5.06 2.15 -9.99
C GLN A 120 5.90 3.27 -10.63
N GLY A 121 6.61 2.98 -11.72
CA GLY A 121 7.47 3.96 -12.39
C GLY A 121 6.69 5.12 -13.00
N SER A 122 5.55 4.85 -13.66
CA SER A 122 4.74 5.88 -14.32
C SER A 122 3.99 6.78 -13.33
N MET A 123 3.54 6.23 -12.20
CA MET A 123 2.76 6.97 -11.21
C MET A 123 3.59 7.63 -10.12
N LYS A 124 4.88 7.30 -10.01
CA LYS A 124 5.76 7.85 -8.96
C LYS A 124 5.80 9.39 -8.95
N PRO A 125 5.98 10.10 -10.07
CA PRO A 125 6.00 11.57 -10.06
C PRO A 125 4.68 12.18 -9.60
N GLU A 126 3.55 11.59 -10.02
CA GLU A 126 2.21 12.06 -9.63
C GLU A 126 1.97 11.80 -8.12
N ALA A 127 2.37 10.64 -7.63
CA ALA A 127 2.29 10.29 -6.21
C ALA A 127 3.10 11.26 -5.34
N GLU A 128 4.33 11.59 -5.75
CA GLU A 128 5.20 12.55 -5.06
C GLU A 128 4.57 13.96 -5.07
N ALA A 129 4.08 14.43 -6.21
CA ALA A 129 3.45 15.76 -6.30
C ALA A 129 2.20 15.89 -5.41
N VAL A 130 1.33 14.88 -5.38
CA VAL A 130 0.14 14.89 -4.51
C VAL A 130 0.54 14.74 -3.03
N PHE A 131 1.56 13.93 -2.73
CA PHE A 131 2.11 13.81 -1.38
C PHE A 131 2.62 15.16 -0.87
N GLU A 132 3.43 15.84 -1.67
CA GLU A 132 3.99 17.16 -1.32
C GLU A 132 2.89 18.21 -1.11
N ARG A 133 1.88 18.26 -1.97
CA ARG A 133 0.83 19.29 -1.87
C ARG A 133 -0.11 19.09 -0.68
N HIS A 134 -0.48 17.85 -0.39
CA HIS A 134 -1.57 17.57 0.55
C HIS A 134 -1.13 16.95 1.86
N PHE A 135 0.07 16.36 1.91
CA PHE A 135 0.49 15.53 3.04
C PHE A 135 1.83 15.97 3.65
N SER A 136 2.73 16.63 2.91
CA SER A 136 4.03 17.08 3.45
C SER A 136 3.89 18.03 4.64
N ARG A 137 3.02 19.04 4.55
CA ARG A 137 2.84 20.02 5.65
C ARG A 137 2.26 19.40 6.91
N GLU A 138 1.30 18.47 6.76
CA GLU A 138 0.77 17.71 7.91
C GLU A 138 1.80 16.72 8.46
N ALA A 139 2.59 16.07 7.60
CA ALA A 139 3.64 15.13 8.01
C ALA A 139 4.76 15.85 8.76
N ASP A 140 5.22 16.99 8.26
CA ASP A 140 6.23 17.84 8.90
C ASP A 140 5.74 18.32 10.28
N GLN A 141 4.48 18.74 10.38
CA GLN A 141 3.89 19.16 11.65
C GLN A 141 3.84 17.98 12.64
N ARG A 142 3.36 16.80 12.22
CA ARG A 142 3.32 15.61 13.08
C ARG A 142 4.71 15.15 13.52
N ILE A 143 5.71 15.23 12.66
CA ILE A 143 7.10 14.89 13.00
C ILE A 143 7.65 15.87 14.04
N ARG A 144 7.38 17.17 13.88
CA ARG A 144 7.75 18.19 14.88
C ARG A 144 7.08 17.92 16.22
N ASP A 145 5.76 17.69 16.20
CA ASP A 145 4.99 17.46 17.42
C ASP A 145 5.44 16.18 18.14
N ALA A 146 5.65 15.09 17.40
CA ALA A 146 6.17 13.83 17.95
C ALA A 146 7.59 13.98 18.51
N ARG A 147 8.45 14.78 17.87
CA ARG A 147 9.79 15.09 18.37
C ARG A 147 9.73 15.91 19.66
N MET A 148 8.86 16.90 19.74
CA MET A 148 8.63 17.69 20.96
C MET A 148 8.13 16.81 22.11
N GLN A 149 7.18 15.92 21.84
CA GLN A 149 6.66 14.99 22.84
C GLN A 149 7.71 13.98 23.32
N ALA A 150 8.53 13.44 22.40
CA ALA A 150 9.64 12.56 22.76
C ALA A 150 10.69 13.29 23.63
N LEU A 151 10.96 14.57 23.34
CA LEU A 151 11.86 15.40 24.14
C LEU A 151 11.28 15.68 25.54
N ASP A 152 9.99 15.98 25.65
CA ASP A 152 9.30 16.17 26.92
C ASP A 152 9.31 14.89 27.78
N ASP A 153 9.08 13.73 27.16
CA ASP A 153 9.10 12.43 27.84
C ASP A 153 10.50 12.03 28.30
N LEU A 154 11.55 12.37 27.53
CA LEU A 154 12.95 12.21 27.91
C LEU A 154 13.31 13.13 29.08
N SER A 155 12.90 14.40 29.03
CA SER A 155 13.12 15.36 30.13
C SER A 155 12.49 14.89 31.44
N ARG A 156 11.28 14.31 31.38
CA ARG A 156 10.57 13.77 32.56
C ARG A 156 11.18 12.49 33.13
N LYS A 157 11.81 11.66 32.31
CA LYS A 157 12.40 10.37 32.74
C LYS A 157 13.85 10.50 33.23
N GLU A 158 14.59 11.49 32.74
CA GLU A 158 15.98 11.72 33.11
C GLU A 158 16.23 13.21 33.44
N PRO A 159 16.05 13.64 34.70
CA PRO A 159 16.25 15.04 35.09
C PRO A 159 17.69 15.54 34.93
N LYS A 160 18.66 14.65 34.64
CA LYS A 160 20.05 15.01 34.31
C LYS A 160 20.22 15.55 32.88
N VAL A 161 19.32 15.23 31.95
CA VAL A 161 19.38 15.69 30.55
C VAL A 161 18.91 17.15 30.43
N GLU A 162 17.98 17.57 31.29
CA GLU A 162 17.44 18.93 31.34
C GLU A 162 18.54 20.00 31.65
N LEU A 163 19.55 19.61 32.44
CA LEU A 163 20.70 20.47 32.77
C LEU A 163 21.66 20.66 31.59
N GLN A 164 21.77 19.70 30.67
CA GLN A 164 22.71 19.76 29.55
C GLN A 164 22.15 20.58 28.38
N ILE A 165 20.83 20.61 28.20
CA ILE A 165 20.16 21.43 27.17
C ILE A 165 20.19 22.93 27.53
N LYS A 166 20.10 23.28 28.83
CA LYS A 166 20.18 24.68 29.29
C LYS A 166 21.59 25.28 29.31
N LEU A 167 22.64 24.46 29.21
CA LEU A 167 24.04 24.94 29.26
C LEU A 167 24.66 25.17 27.88
N ASN A 168 24.02 24.71 26.80
CA ASN A 168 24.50 24.84 25.42
C ASN A 168 23.54 25.66 24.52
N GLY A 169 22.56 26.35 25.10
CA GLY A 169 21.65 27.29 24.43
C GLY A 169 22.04 28.74 24.71
#